data_AF-A0A0H4R1I4-F1
#
_entry.id   AF-A0A0H4R1I4-F1
#
_cell.length_a   1.000
_cell.length_b   1.000
_cell.length_c   1.000
_cell.angle_alpha   90.00
_cell.angle_beta   90.00
_cell.angle_gamma   90.00
#
_symmetry.space_group_name_H-M   'P 1'
#
loop_
_entity.id
_entity.type
_entity.pdbx_description
1 polymer ?
#
loop_
_entity_poly.entity_id
_entity_poly.type
_entity_poly.pdbx_seq_one_letter_code
_entity_poly.pdbx_strand_id
1 'polypeptide(L)' 'MVTKSFNNNVPIRISIDTNEKRNLVQILKNLNITPSEAVTQLFQQIITTGSYPVDLKLTEKEIASLKSH' A
#
# COMPACT_ATOMS: atom_id res chain seq x y z
N MET A 1 13.80 -23.35 -33.10
CA MET A 1 14.06 -22.80 -31.75
C MET A 1 12.94 -21.84 -31.39
N VAL A 2 12.24 -22.06 -30.29
CA VAL A 2 11.24 -21.12 -29.78
C VAL A 2 11.89 -20.38 -28.61
N THR A 3 12.21 -19.11 -28.79
CA THR A 3 12.73 -18.25 -27.72
C THR A 3 11.59 -17.91 -26.78
N LYS A 4 11.53 -18.59 -25.62
CA LYS A 4 10.66 -18.19 -24.51
C LYS A 4 11.22 -16.88 -23.94
N SER A 5 10.51 -15.78 -24.18
CA SER A 5 10.78 -14.52 -23.47
C SER A 5 10.39 -14.71 -22.00
N PHE A 6 11.35 -14.69 -21.09
CA PHE A 6 11.10 -14.69 -19.66
C PHE A 6 10.57 -13.32 -19.27
N ASN A 7 9.24 -13.22 -19.12
CA ASN A 7 8.62 -12.04 -18.55
C ASN A 7 8.92 -12.02 -17.05
N ASN A 8 9.90 -11.23 -16.62
CA ASN A 8 10.29 -11.08 -15.21
C ASN A 8 9.24 -10.33 -14.36
N ASN A 9 8.08 -10.01 -14.91
CA ASN A 9 6.99 -9.37 -14.17
C ASN A 9 6.22 -10.41 -13.35
N VAL A 10 6.45 -10.41 -12.04
CA VAL A 10 5.67 -11.20 -11.07
C VAL A 10 4.45 -10.39 -10.65
N PRO A 11 3.21 -10.86 -10.92
CA PRO A 11 2.01 -10.12 -10.54
C PRO A 11 1.78 -10.19 -9.02
N ILE A 12 1.60 -9.03 -8.39
CA ILE A 12 1.22 -8.92 -6.98
C ILE A 12 -0.31 -8.79 -6.91
N ARG A 13 -0.96 -9.64 -6.10
CA ARG A 13 -2.41 -9.57 -5.84
C ARG A 13 -2.65 -9.16 -4.40
N ILE A 14 -3.46 -8.12 -4.19
CA ILE A 14 -3.76 -7.55 -2.88
C ILE A 14 -5.28 -7.58 -2.68
N SER A 15 -5.72 -8.11 -1.54
CA SER A 15 -7.11 -8.08 -1.11
C SER A 15 -7.34 -6.90 -0.18
N ILE A 16 -8.35 -6.08 -0.48
CA ILE A 16 -8.74 -4.91 0.30
C ILE A 16 -10.26 -4.95 0.47
N ASP A 17 -10.76 -4.49 1.61
CA ASP A 17 -12.19 -4.30 1.80
C ASP A 17 -12.79 -3.40 0.70
N THR A 18 -14.02 -3.71 0.29
CA THR A 18 -14.63 -3.04 -0.87
C THR A 18 -14.98 -1.57 -0.58
N ASN A 19 -15.28 -1.22 0.68
CA ASN A 19 -15.53 0.15 1.09
C ASN A 19 -14.23 0.95 1.16
N GLU A 20 -13.20 0.36 1.78
CA GLU A 20 -11.86 0.96 1.85
C GLU A 20 -11.26 1.17 0.45
N LYS A 21 -11.48 0.25 -0.49
CA LYS A 21 -11.04 0.37 -1.88
C LYS A 21 -11.58 1.62 -2.55
N ARG A 22 -12.86 1.95 -2.38
CA ARG A 22 -13.48 3.12 -3.02
C ARG A 22 -12.84 4.42 -2.53
N ASN A 23 -12.65 4.53 -1.22
CA ASN A 23 -12.00 5.68 -0.61
C ASN A 23 -10.52 5.80 -1.08
N LEU A 24 -9.79 4.69 -1.00
CA LEU A 24 -8.39 4.63 -1.43
C LEU A 24 -8.19 5.05 -2.89
N VAL A 25 -9.01 4.54 -3.82
CA VAL A 25 -8.91 4.89 -5.24
C VAL A 25 -9.19 6.37 -5.48
N GLN A 26 -10.13 6.98 -4.75
CA GLN A 26 -10.38 8.42 -4.86
C GLN A 26 -9.19 9.24 -4.34
N ILE A 27 -8.63 8.87 -3.18
CA ILE A 27 -7.46 9.55 -2.61
C ILE A 27 -6.27 9.47 -3.57
N LEU A 28 -5.96 8.27 -4.06
CA LEU A 28 -4.86 8.05 -5.00
C LEU A 28 -5.06 8.80 -6.32
N LYS A 29 -6.30 8.85 -6.83
CA LYS A 29 -6.65 9.64 -8.01
C LYS A 29 -6.42 11.14 -7.79
N ASN A 30 -6.77 11.67 -6.61
CA ASN A 30 -6.51 13.07 -6.27
C ASN A 30 -5.01 13.39 -6.18
N LEU A 31 -4.20 12.41 -5.78
CA LEU A 31 -2.74 12.51 -5.79
C LEU A 31 -2.12 12.22 -7.16
N ASN A 32 -2.94 11.91 -8.17
CA ASN A 32 -2.54 11.55 -9.52
C ASN A 32 -1.58 10.33 -9.57
N ILE A 33 -1.76 9.39 -8.63
CA ILE A 33 -0.94 8.18 -8.48
C ILE A 33 -1.84 6.96 -8.69
N THR A 34 -1.32 5.94 -9.39
CA THR A 34 -2.03 4.67 -9.54
C THR A 34 -1.83 3.75 -8.32
N PRO A 35 -2.78 2.86 -7.98
CA PRO A 35 -2.59 1.89 -6.88
C PRO A 35 -1.31 1.05 -7.02
N SER A 36 -0.96 0.64 -8.24
CA SER A 36 0.29 -0.08 -8.52
C SER A 36 1.53 0.75 -8.19
N GLU A 37 1.50 2.04 -8.50
CA GLU A 37 2.61 2.95 -8.27
C GLU A 37 2.76 3.28 -6.78
N ALA A 38 1.66 3.49 -6.07
CA ALA A 38 1.66 3.64 -4.61
C ALA A 38 2.26 2.41 -3.91
N VAL A 39 1.85 1.20 -4.31
CA VAL A 39 2.39 -0.05 -3.76
C VAL A 39 3.88 -0.20 -4.10
N THR A 40 4.27 0.14 -5.33
CA THR A 40 5.68 0.06 -5.75
C THR A 40 6.55 1.02 -4.95
N GLN A 41 6.12 2.27 -4.78
CA GLN A 41 6.83 3.28 -4.00
C GLN A 41 6.93 2.89 -2.52
N LEU A 42 5.86 2.32 -1.95
CA LEU A 42 5.87 1.80 -0.59
C LEU A 42 6.97 0.73 -0.41
N PHE A 43 7.02 -0.26 -1.31
CA PHE A 43 8.04 -1.30 -1.25
C PHE A 43 9.45 -0.75 -1.47
N GLN A 44 9.63 0.18 -2.41
CA GLN A 44 10.91 0.86 -2.64
C GLN A 44 11.38 1.59 -1.38
N GLN A 45 10.48 2.29 -0.70
CA GLN A 45 10.81 3.02 0.51
C GLN A 45 11.21 2.06 1.64
N ILE A 46 10.47 0.97 1.84
CA ILE A 46 10.81 -0.07 2.84
C ILE A 46 12.21 -0.65 2.59
N ILE A 47 12.51 -0.99 1.34
CA ILE A 47 13.81 -1.55 0.97
C ILE A 47 14.92 -0.51 1.19
N THR A 48 14.66 0.75 0.87
CA THR A 48 15.65 1.84 0.96
C THR A 48 15.94 2.24 2.40
N THR A 49 14.92 2.37 3.25
CA THR A 49 15.07 2.81 4.64
C THR A 49 15.28 1.67 5.63
N GLY A 50 15.02 0.42 5.20
CA GLY A 50 14.97 -0.74 6.09
C GLY A 50 13.82 -0.67 7.10
N SER A 51 12.83 0.19 6.88
CA SER A 51 11.76 0.47 7.84
C SER A 51 10.43 0.80 7.16
N TYR A 52 9.32 0.54 7.85
CA TYR A 52 8.00 0.90 7.33
C TYR A 52 7.79 2.42 7.40
N PRO A 53 7.42 3.09 6.30
CA PRO A 53 7.51 4.56 6.18
C PRO A 53 6.35 5.33 6.80
N VAL A 54 5.43 4.65 7.48
CA VAL A 54 4.41 5.30 8.30
C VAL A 54 4.48 4.80 9.72
N ASP A 55 4.25 5.69 10.67
CA ASP A 55 4.15 5.31 12.07
C ASP A 55 2.81 4.58 12.27
N LEU A 56 2.88 3.26 12.49
CA LEU A 56 1.71 2.42 12.75
C LEU A 56 1.24 2.51 14.21
N LYS A 57 1.90 3.31 15.06
CA LYS A 57 1.44 3.52 16.42
C LYS A 57 0.10 4.23 16.39
N LEU A 58 -0.86 3.66 17.11
CA LEU A 58 -2.09 4.35 17.44
C LEU A 58 -1.75 5.68 18.09
N THR A 59 -2.39 6.75 17.64
CA THR A 59 -2.29 8.05 18.29
C THR A 59 -2.84 7.95 19.71
N GLU A 60 -2.39 8.83 20.61
CA GLU A 60 -2.91 8.87 21.99
C GLU A 60 -4.44 8.99 22.03
N LYS A 61 -5.02 9.65 21.02
CA LYS A 61 -6.47 9.79 20.82
C LYS A 61 -7.13 8.44 20.52
N GLU A 62 -6.57 7.63 19.63
CA GLU A 62 -7.08 6.30 19.30
C GLU A 62 -6.92 5.34 20.48
N ILE A 63 -5.81 5.43 21.22
CA ILE A 63 -5.59 4.67 22.45
C ILE A 63 -6.64 5.03 23.51
N ALA A 64 -6.97 6.32 23.67
CA ALA A 64 -7.98 6.78 24.61
C ALA A 64 -9.40 6.27 24.25
N SER A 65 -9.72 6.20 22.96
CA SER A 65 -10.99 5.63 22.48
C SER A 65 -11.10 4.13 22.74
N LEU A 66 -9.99 3.39 22.69
CA LEU A 66 -9.96 1.95 23.01
C LEU A 66 -10.02 1.65 24.51
N LYS A 67 -9.55 2.58 25.36
CA LYS A 67 -9.58 2.45 26.83
C LYS A 67 -10.92 2.87 27.47
N SER A 68 -11.82 3.45 26.69
CA SER A 68 -13.12 3.98 27.16
C SER A 68 -14.30 3.06 26.79
N HIS A 69 -14.02 1.80 26.43
CA HIS A 69 -14.94 0.67 26.31
C HIS A 69 -14.49 -0.43 27.28
#